data_AF-A0A8G1VHH6-F1
#
_entry.id   AF-A0A8G1VHH6-F1
#
_cell.length_a   1.000
_cell.length_b   1.000
_cell.length_c   1.000
_cell.angle_alpha   90.00
_cell.angle_beta   90.00
_cell.angle_gamma   90.00
#
_symmetry.space_group_name_H-M   'P 1'
#
loop_
_entity.id
_entity.type
_entity.pdbx_description
1 polymer ?
#
loop_
_entity_poly.entity_id
_entity_poly.type
_entity_poly.pdbx_seq_one_letter_code
_entity_poly.pdbx_strand_id
1 'polypeptide(L)'
;MVSITVLPSELLAYIISFLDRSSLKAIRETSHLLSHFATPRLFDTLRLFPDEESYEAVDRITDHATLKKMVKKVYINTCQNDYDDYDEEEVALTKDFEDSIANLTDCPNVQSAVLRFDKHCSTGRVEWMRDSPETIAFRTKTIRVFFEWLASLKAPLRELGIRNMQDMNVGDEKISANIGEALQNLCTLRLSIVTEHNDAAPEDDLDFPEPHDFFAQLPSMWLKPSASSLQHLTLSCDNYFGLYPKLELSEVHFPHLKSLAFGNYCFVRDSQLEWILSHAATLTDLSFDDCAILYDVCLAEEHLHWGPFQKNEMETRQEPDGQVRVEYYCSYNKRWHDYFDSFRTKLPYLRQFLIGSNDWGNGVPFEKEAEVKICLRENRYMACYDGYGPSPYIEHDYGRFEWERTAPKCDGKDRDSLCLLFEKTGQRIVKIPFLSSFQGYISED
;
A
#
# COMPACT_ATOMS: atom_id res chain seq x y z
N MET A 1 -15.16 -24.46 -38.07
CA MET A 1 -14.48 -23.69 -37.00
C MET A 1 -12.99 -23.68 -37.30
N VAL A 2 -12.36 -22.51 -37.35
CA VAL A 2 -10.90 -22.42 -37.49
C VAL A 2 -10.29 -22.74 -36.13
N SER A 3 -9.34 -23.66 -36.08
CA SER A 3 -8.65 -24.04 -34.83
C SER A 3 -7.79 -22.87 -34.35
N ILE A 4 -7.87 -22.55 -33.04
CA ILE A 4 -7.03 -21.52 -32.42
C ILE A 4 -5.53 -21.82 -32.56
N THR A 5 -5.16 -23.11 -32.72
CA THR A 5 -3.78 -23.57 -32.91
C THR A 5 -3.13 -23.10 -34.23
N VAL A 6 -3.89 -22.44 -35.12
CA VAL A 6 -3.38 -21.85 -36.36
C VAL A 6 -2.81 -20.45 -36.12
N LEU A 7 -3.07 -19.85 -34.95
CA LEU A 7 -2.50 -18.55 -34.60
C LEU A 7 -0.98 -18.64 -34.38
N PRO A 8 -0.22 -17.57 -34.69
CA PRO A 8 1.19 -17.44 -34.31
C PRO A 8 1.41 -17.62 -32.80
N SER A 9 2.57 -18.17 -32.44
CA SER A 9 2.98 -18.44 -31.06
C SER A 9 2.86 -17.22 -30.14
N GLU A 10 3.16 -16.03 -30.65
CA GLU A 10 3.09 -14.78 -29.91
C GLU A 10 1.64 -14.43 -29.53
N LEU A 11 0.70 -14.62 -30.45
CA LEU A 11 -0.72 -14.38 -30.19
C LEU A 11 -1.30 -15.44 -29.25
N LEU A 12 -0.88 -16.70 -29.39
CA LEU A 12 -1.26 -17.75 -28.45
C LEU A 12 -0.77 -17.45 -27.03
N ALA A 13 0.51 -17.07 -26.88
CA ALA A 13 1.08 -16.71 -25.60
C ALA A 13 0.39 -15.50 -24.98
N TYR A 14 0.01 -14.51 -25.80
CA TYR A 14 -0.75 -13.34 -25.35
C TYR A 14 -2.16 -13.73 -24.89
N ILE A 15 -2.93 -14.48 -25.68
CA ILE A 15 -4.28 -14.94 -25.28
C ILE A 15 -4.23 -15.74 -23.99
N ILE A 16 -3.29 -16.68 -23.89
CA ILE A 16 -3.12 -17.54 -22.70
C ILE A 16 -2.75 -16.73 -21.46
N SER A 17 -2.10 -15.57 -21.63
CA SER A 17 -1.74 -14.69 -20.49
C SER A 17 -2.94 -14.05 -19.79
N PHE A 18 -4.13 -14.04 -20.41
CA PHE A 18 -5.37 -13.53 -19.80
C PHE A 18 -6.21 -14.63 -19.13
N LEU A 19 -5.78 -15.89 -19.20
CA LEU A 19 -6.55 -17.00 -18.67
C LEU A 19 -6.34 -17.13 -17.17
N ASP A 20 -7.43 -17.44 -16.47
CA ASP A 20 -7.37 -17.79 -15.06
C ASP A 20 -6.72 -19.17 -14.85
N ARG A 21 -6.39 -19.47 -13.60
CA ARG A 21 -5.69 -20.71 -13.24
C ARG A 21 -6.51 -21.96 -13.63
N SER A 22 -7.84 -21.89 -13.52
CA SER A 22 -8.71 -23.02 -13.87
C SER A 22 -8.68 -23.30 -15.38
N SER A 23 -8.76 -22.26 -16.21
CA SER A 23 -8.66 -22.36 -17.66
C SER A 23 -7.26 -22.79 -18.10
N LEU A 24 -6.20 -22.33 -17.43
CA LEU A 24 -4.83 -22.77 -17.73
C LEU A 24 -4.65 -24.27 -17.51
N LYS A 25 -5.21 -24.83 -16.42
CA LYS A 25 -5.20 -26.28 -16.17
C LYS A 25 -5.93 -27.03 -17.28
N ALA A 26 -7.16 -26.61 -17.61
CA ALA A 26 -7.96 -27.24 -18.65
C ALA A 26 -7.26 -27.20 -20.02
N ILE A 27 -6.78 -26.03 -20.45
CA ILE A 27 -6.12 -25.87 -21.75
C ILE A 27 -4.82 -26.67 -21.84
N ARG A 28 -4.05 -26.76 -20.76
CA ARG A 28 -2.85 -27.59 -20.71
C ARG A 28 -3.12 -29.05 -21.08
N GLU A 29 -4.30 -29.58 -20.74
CA GLU A 29 -4.69 -30.96 -21.03
C GLU A 29 -5.25 -31.16 -22.44
N THR A 30 -5.66 -30.10 -23.12
CA THR A 30 -6.31 -30.20 -24.45
C THR A 30 -5.34 -30.43 -25.61
N SER A 31 -4.09 -29.94 -25.52
CA SER A 31 -3.14 -29.99 -26.63
C SER A 31 -1.70 -29.81 -26.16
N HIS A 32 -0.75 -30.55 -26.76
CA HIS A 32 0.68 -30.37 -26.49
C HIS A 32 1.17 -28.95 -26.82
N LEU A 33 0.66 -28.33 -27.88
CA LEU A 33 1.02 -26.97 -28.25
C LEU A 33 0.56 -25.98 -27.19
N LEU A 34 -0.70 -26.08 -26.76
CA LEU A 34 -1.25 -25.17 -25.75
C LEU A 34 -0.63 -25.44 -24.37
N SER A 35 -0.31 -26.70 -24.05
CA SER A 35 0.45 -27.07 -22.86
C SER A 35 1.80 -26.37 -22.79
N HIS A 36 2.48 -26.18 -23.92
CA HIS A 36 3.79 -25.49 -23.96
C HIS A 36 3.69 -24.05 -23.46
N PHE A 37 2.58 -23.36 -23.74
CA PHE A 37 2.34 -21.99 -23.30
C PHE A 37 1.64 -21.90 -21.93
N ALA A 38 0.72 -22.82 -21.63
CA ALA A 38 -0.03 -22.82 -20.39
C ALA A 38 0.81 -23.26 -19.18
N THR A 39 1.74 -24.22 -19.36
CA THR A 39 2.54 -24.75 -18.25
C THR A 39 3.40 -23.67 -17.60
N PRO A 40 4.19 -22.86 -18.33
CA PRO A 40 4.98 -21.79 -17.70
C PRO A 40 4.12 -20.78 -16.93
N ARG A 41 2.92 -20.46 -17.42
CA ARG A 41 1.99 -19.54 -16.73
C ARG A 41 1.35 -20.15 -15.49
N LEU A 42 1.07 -21.45 -15.51
CA LEU A 42 0.48 -22.15 -14.37
C LEU A 42 1.45 -22.27 -13.18
N PHE A 43 2.75 -22.30 -13.46
CA PHE A 43 3.81 -22.51 -12.47
C PHE A 43 4.76 -21.31 -12.35
N ASP A 44 4.43 -20.14 -12.90
CA ASP A 44 5.27 -18.94 -12.73
C ASP A 44 5.20 -18.36 -11.31
N THR A 45 4.11 -18.66 -10.59
CA THR A 45 3.81 -18.14 -9.26
C THR A 45 3.64 -19.29 -8.28
N LEU A 46 4.47 -19.29 -7.26
CA LEU A 46 4.43 -20.21 -6.14
C LEU A 46 3.84 -19.51 -4.91
N ARG A 47 3.00 -20.20 -4.14
CA ARG A 47 2.42 -19.70 -2.89
C ARG A 47 2.74 -20.71 -1.80
N LEU A 48 3.37 -20.24 -0.74
CA LEU A 48 3.69 -20.99 0.46
C LEU A 48 2.80 -20.48 1.60
N PHE A 49 2.16 -21.41 2.31
CA PHE A 49 1.36 -21.22 3.52
C PHE A 49 1.91 -22.14 4.61
N PRO A 50 1.67 -21.85 5.90
CA PRO A 50 2.27 -22.60 7.00
C PRO A 50 1.49 -23.90 7.32
N ASP A 51 1.23 -24.71 6.30
CA ASP A 51 0.49 -25.97 6.42
C ASP A 51 1.14 -27.09 5.59
N GLU A 52 0.93 -28.34 6.02
CA GLU A 52 1.57 -29.52 5.41
C GLU A 52 1.20 -29.70 3.92
N GLU A 53 -0.05 -29.41 3.54
CA GLU A 53 -0.49 -29.54 2.15
C GLU A 53 0.25 -28.53 1.25
N SER A 54 0.44 -27.31 1.74
CA SER A 54 1.23 -26.29 1.06
C SER A 54 2.70 -26.70 0.94
N TYR A 55 3.31 -27.29 1.97
CA TYR A 55 4.71 -27.74 1.92
C TYR A 55 4.89 -28.81 0.85
N GLU A 56 4.05 -29.85 0.87
CA GLU A 56 4.12 -30.92 -0.13
C GLU A 56 3.90 -30.40 -1.56
N ALA A 57 3.00 -29.44 -1.74
CA ALA A 57 2.73 -28.85 -3.05
C ALA A 57 3.94 -28.06 -3.57
N VAL A 58 4.61 -27.31 -2.69
CA VAL A 58 5.84 -26.57 -3.01
C VAL A 58 6.98 -27.53 -3.31
N ASP A 59 7.19 -28.55 -2.48
CA ASP A 59 8.24 -29.57 -2.65
C ASP A 59 8.11 -30.29 -3.99
N ARG A 60 6.89 -30.69 -4.38
CA ARG A 60 6.64 -31.31 -5.70
C ARG A 60 7.06 -30.41 -6.87
N ILE A 61 7.01 -29.08 -6.70
CA ILE A 61 7.42 -28.12 -7.73
C ILE A 61 8.93 -27.89 -7.70
N THR A 62 9.51 -27.70 -6.51
CA THR A 62 10.95 -27.43 -6.32
C THR A 62 11.81 -28.66 -6.64
N ASP A 63 11.32 -29.88 -6.40
CA ASP A 63 11.99 -31.13 -6.78
C ASP A 63 11.91 -31.41 -8.28
N HIS A 64 10.89 -30.87 -8.97
CA HIS A 64 10.71 -31.14 -10.39
C HIS A 64 11.70 -30.32 -11.23
N ALA A 65 12.62 -31.02 -11.91
CA ALA A 65 13.74 -30.45 -12.68
C ALA A 65 13.37 -29.31 -13.65
N THR A 66 12.18 -29.39 -14.26
CA THR A 66 11.66 -28.37 -15.18
C THR A 66 10.80 -27.30 -14.50
N LEU A 67 9.90 -27.65 -13.56
CA LEU A 67 8.93 -26.71 -13.00
C LEU A 67 9.59 -25.66 -12.11
N LYS A 68 10.60 -26.02 -11.32
CA LYS A 68 11.36 -25.07 -10.50
C LYS A 68 12.02 -23.93 -11.28
N LYS A 69 12.32 -24.17 -12.56
CA LYS A 69 12.86 -23.14 -13.47
C LYS A 69 11.77 -22.23 -14.04
N MET A 70 10.50 -22.59 -13.92
CA MET A 70 9.38 -21.77 -14.38
C MET A 70 8.96 -20.74 -13.31
N VAL A 71 9.22 -21.02 -12.04
CA VAL A 71 8.89 -20.13 -10.92
C VAL A 71 9.68 -18.81 -11.04
N LYS A 72 8.94 -17.71 -11.04
CA LYS A 72 9.43 -16.33 -11.11
C LYS A 72 8.96 -15.47 -9.95
N LYS A 73 7.77 -15.78 -9.42
CA LYS A 73 7.15 -15.08 -8.30
C LYS A 73 6.86 -16.03 -7.15
N VAL A 74 7.13 -15.59 -5.94
CA VAL A 74 6.86 -16.34 -4.71
C VAL A 74 6.01 -15.47 -3.78
N TYR A 75 4.94 -16.04 -3.24
CA TYR A 75 4.23 -15.51 -2.08
C TYR A 75 4.54 -16.38 -0.87
N ILE A 76 5.00 -15.75 0.21
CA ILE A 76 5.13 -16.36 1.53
C ILE A 76 4.04 -15.75 2.39
N ASN A 77 3.06 -16.57 2.79
CA ASN A 77 1.94 -16.16 3.62
C ASN A 77 2.11 -16.80 4.99
N THR A 78 1.93 -16.03 6.06
CA THR A 78 1.99 -16.52 7.45
C THR A 78 0.65 -17.04 7.97
N CYS A 79 -0.43 -16.78 7.26
CA CYS A 79 -1.77 -17.29 7.53
C CYS A 79 -2.51 -17.62 6.22
N GLN A 80 -3.42 -18.60 6.24
CA GLN A 80 -4.23 -18.96 5.07
C GLN A 80 -5.35 -17.93 4.84
N ASN A 81 -6.11 -17.65 5.88
CA ASN A 81 -7.08 -16.56 5.96
C ASN A 81 -6.59 -15.57 7.03
N ASP A 82 -7.00 -14.31 6.91
CA ASP A 82 -6.80 -13.39 8.03
C ASP A 82 -7.64 -13.86 9.22
N TYR A 83 -7.13 -13.68 10.43
CA TYR A 83 -7.86 -14.01 11.65
C TYR A 83 -9.04 -13.05 11.83
N ASP A 84 -10.15 -13.56 12.36
CA ASP A 84 -11.39 -12.79 12.51
C ASP A 84 -11.43 -12.01 13.84
N ASP A 85 -10.74 -12.53 14.88
CA ASP A 85 -10.74 -11.96 16.23
C ASP A 85 -9.31 -11.80 16.77
N TYR A 86 -9.17 -10.84 17.69
CA TYR A 86 -7.94 -10.62 18.44
C TYR A 86 -7.70 -11.68 19.52
N ASP A 87 -8.54 -12.69 19.74
CA ASP A 87 -8.43 -13.65 20.85
C ASP A 87 -7.86 -15.03 20.42
N GLU A 88 -6.83 -15.04 19.58
CA GLU A 88 -6.20 -16.29 19.11
C GLU A 88 -4.84 -16.56 19.79
N GLU A 89 -4.53 -17.84 20.03
CA GLU A 89 -3.24 -18.22 20.61
C GLU A 89 -2.08 -17.81 19.67
N GLU A 90 -0.98 -17.27 20.22
CA GLU A 90 0.20 -16.91 19.44
C GLU A 90 0.68 -18.11 18.60
N VAL A 91 0.79 -17.87 17.28
CA VAL A 91 1.29 -18.89 16.37
C VAL A 91 2.80 -18.97 16.43
N ALA A 92 3.32 -20.20 16.52
CA ALA A 92 4.75 -20.42 16.44
C ALA A 92 5.21 -20.50 14.98
N LEU A 93 6.28 -19.77 14.63
CA LEU A 93 6.98 -19.98 13.36
C LEU A 93 7.68 -21.34 13.38
N THR A 94 7.05 -22.35 12.80
CA THR A 94 7.50 -23.74 12.82
C THR A 94 8.80 -23.93 12.05
N LYS A 95 9.57 -24.94 12.43
CA LYS A 95 10.84 -25.23 11.75
C LYS A 95 10.62 -25.64 10.29
N ASP A 96 9.56 -26.39 10.04
CA ASP A 96 9.18 -26.84 8.69
C ASP A 96 8.84 -25.66 7.77
N PHE A 97 8.22 -24.60 8.29
CA PHE A 97 7.96 -23.39 7.51
C PHE A 97 9.25 -22.64 7.18
N GLU A 98 10.15 -22.49 8.16
CA GLU A 98 11.48 -21.88 7.92
C GLU A 98 12.26 -22.65 6.85
N ASP A 99 12.30 -23.97 6.96
CA ASP A 99 13.03 -24.84 6.04
C ASP A 99 12.40 -24.82 4.65
N SER A 100 11.06 -24.75 4.56
CA SER A 100 10.33 -24.57 3.30
C SER A 100 10.69 -23.24 2.62
N ILE A 101 10.80 -22.14 3.37
CA ILE A 101 11.25 -20.85 2.82
C ILE A 101 12.70 -20.96 2.31
N ALA A 102 13.60 -21.60 3.07
CA ALA A 102 14.99 -21.77 2.66
C ALA A 102 15.14 -22.61 1.38
N ASN A 103 14.30 -23.64 1.21
CA ASN A 103 14.30 -24.52 0.03
C ASN A 103 13.88 -23.80 -1.26
N LEU A 104 13.25 -22.62 -1.18
CA LEU A 104 12.90 -21.81 -2.36
C LEU A 104 14.13 -21.30 -3.12
N THR A 105 15.33 -21.37 -2.54
CA THR A 105 16.61 -21.13 -3.24
C THR A 105 16.83 -22.05 -4.44
N ASP A 106 16.12 -23.19 -4.50
CA ASP A 106 16.16 -24.12 -5.63
C ASP A 106 15.41 -23.62 -6.88
N CYS A 107 14.68 -22.50 -6.77
CA CYS A 107 14.03 -21.82 -7.88
C CYS A 107 14.95 -20.70 -8.44
N PRO A 108 15.78 -20.98 -9.47
CA PRO A 108 16.85 -20.06 -9.87
C PRO A 108 16.38 -18.77 -10.57
N ASN A 109 15.10 -18.70 -10.95
CA ASN A 109 14.53 -17.62 -11.77
C ASN A 109 13.57 -16.72 -10.98
N VAL A 110 13.52 -16.86 -9.64
CA VAL A 110 12.73 -15.97 -8.78
C VAL A 110 13.28 -14.55 -8.89
N GLN A 111 12.39 -13.62 -9.21
CA GLN A 111 12.67 -12.19 -9.35
C GLN A 111 11.61 -11.33 -8.65
N SER A 112 10.51 -11.93 -8.20
CA SER A 112 9.41 -11.26 -7.50
C SER A 112 9.09 -12.03 -6.24
N ALA A 113 9.04 -11.33 -5.11
CA ALA A 113 8.75 -11.93 -3.81
C ALA A 113 7.75 -11.07 -3.05
N VAL A 114 6.76 -11.73 -2.45
CA VAL A 114 5.75 -11.09 -1.61
C VAL A 114 5.71 -11.81 -0.26
N LEU A 115 5.88 -11.05 0.81
CA LEU A 115 5.60 -11.49 2.18
C LEU A 115 4.23 -10.94 2.58
N ARG A 116 3.35 -11.80 3.08
CA ARG A 116 2.05 -11.41 3.64
C ARG A 116 1.96 -11.87 5.08
N PHE A 117 1.71 -10.90 5.95
CA PHE A 117 1.28 -11.12 7.32
C PHE A 117 -0.25 -11.12 7.45
N ASP A 118 -0.73 -11.53 8.62
CA ASP A 118 -2.10 -11.25 9.04
C ASP A 118 -2.38 -9.74 9.05
N LYS A 119 -3.63 -9.35 8.78
CA LYS A 119 -4.04 -7.93 8.77
C LYS A 119 -4.04 -7.29 10.15
N HIS A 120 -4.22 -8.07 11.22
CA HIS A 120 -4.16 -7.59 12.59
C HIS A 120 -2.72 -7.62 13.09
N CYS A 121 -2.25 -6.50 13.64
CA CYS A 121 -0.97 -6.42 14.32
C CYS A 121 -1.13 -5.90 15.74
N SER A 122 -0.10 -6.12 16.55
CA SER A 122 -0.06 -5.60 17.90
C SER A 122 1.35 -5.50 18.45
N THR A 123 1.57 -4.46 19.27
CA THR A 123 2.78 -4.30 20.08
C THR A 123 2.74 -5.04 21.41
N GLY A 124 1.55 -5.46 21.87
CA GLY A 124 1.34 -6.06 23.20
C GLY A 124 1.66 -5.11 24.38
N ARG A 125 1.74 -3.79 24.11
CA ARG A 125 2.09 -2.75 25.11
C ARG A 125 1.12 -2.72 26.29
N VAL A 126 -0.17 -2.92 26.02
CA VAL A 126 -1.25 -2.95 27.02
C VAL A 126 -2.01 -4.27 26.94
N GLU A 127 -2.76 -4.61 27.98
CA GLU A 127 -3.35 -5.95 28.14
C GLU A 127 -4.26 -6.34 26.97
N TRP A 128 -5.14 -5.44 26.53
CA TRP A 128 -6.05 -5.65 25.40
C TRP A 128 -5.36 -5.74 24.03
N MET A 129 -4.08 -5.36 23.95
CA MET A 129 -3.28 -5.50 22.73
C MET A 129 -2.62 -6.89 22.66
N ARG A 130 -2.56 -7.71 23.71
CA ARG A 130 -1.66 -8.87 23.72
C ARG A 130 -2.09 -10.07 22.89
N ASP A 131 -3.31 -10.05 22.39
CA ASP A 131 -3.98 -11.27 21.96
C ASP A 131 -3.82 -11.54 20.43
N SER A 132 -3.04 -10.72 19.71
CA SER A 132 -2.77 -10.96 18.28
C SER A 132 -1.97 -12.27 18.05
N PRO A 133 -2.41 -13.15 17.14
CA PRO A 133 -1.73 -14.42 16.85
C PRO A 133 -0.33 -14.23 16.26
N GLU A 134 -0.08 -13.11 15.56
CA GLU A 134 1.22 -12.79 14.96
C GLU A 134 1.91 -11.64 15.70
N THR A 135 2.54 -11.96 16.84
CA THR A 135 3.26 -11.00 17.69
C THR A 135 4.45 -10.32 16.98
N ILE A 136 4.98 -9.23 17.56
CA ILE A 136 6.24 -8.60 17.11
C ILE A 136 7.36 -9.64 16.99
N ALA A 137 7.47 -10.58 17.94
CA ALA A 137 8.53 -11.58 17.93
C ALA A 137 8.38 -12.52 16.72
N PHE A 138 7.17 -12.98 16.44
CA PHE A 138 6.84 -13.77 15.26
C PHE A 138 7.13 -13.01 13.95
N ARG A 139 6.62 -11.78 13.82
CA ARG A 139 6.81 -10.94 12.62
C ARG A 139 8.29 -10.63 12.37
N THR A 140 9.04 -10.27 13.41
CA THR A 140 10.49 -10.02 13.34
C THR A 140 11.25 -11.28 12.90
N LYS A 141 10.91 -12.44 13.49
CA LYS A 141 11.52 -13.73 13.13
C LYS A 141 11.25 -14.07 11.66
N THR A 142 10.03 -13.83 11.19
CA THR A 142 9.62 -14.07 9.81
C THR A 142 10.34 -13.14 8.83
N ILE A 143 10.43 -11.84 9.13
CA ILE A 143 11.20 -10.86 8.33
C ILE A 143 12.66 -11.33 8.22
N ARG A 144 13.26 -11.79 9.32
CA ARG A 144 14.63 -12.32 9.29
C ARG A 144 14.78 -13.46 8.30
N VAL A 145 13.96 -14.50 8.43
CA VAL A 145 14.02 -15.70 7.56
C VAL A 145 13.76 -15.32 6.10
N PHE A 146 12.78 -14.45 5.86
CA PHE A 146 12.44 -13.97 4.53
C PHE A 146 13.61 -13.23 3.87
N PHE A 147 14.22 -12.26 4.55
CA PHE A 147 15.33 -11.49 3.99
C PHE A 147 16.64 -12.26 3.92
N GLU A 148 16.87 -13.24 4.81
CA GLU A 148 17.96 -14.21 4.66
C GLU A 148 17.80 -15.07 3.39
N TRP A 149 16.57 -15.50 3.08
CA TRP A 149 16.27 -16.18 1.83
C TRP A 149 16.50 -15.26 0.62
N LEU A 150 15.99 -14.02 0.64
CA LEU A 150 16.18 -13.08 -0.46
C LEU A 150 17.66 -12.81 -0.75
N ALA A 151 18.47 -12.63 0.29
CA ALA A 151 19.91 -12.43 0.16
C ALA A 151 20.64 -13.66 -0.42
N SER A 152 20.05 -14.86 -0.31
CA SER A 152 20.61 -16.09 -0.86
C SER A 152 20.26 -16.34 -2.34
N LEU A 153 19.38 -15.51 -2.93
CA LEU A 153 18.99 -15.66 -4.32
C LEU A 153 20.16 -15.39 -5.27
N LYS A 154 20.30 -16.25 -6.29
CA LYS A 154 21.37 -16.13 -7.31
C LYS A 154 21.14 -14.98 -8.27
N ALA A 155 19.87 -14.63 -8.51
CA ALA A 155 19.48 -13.52 -9.36
C ALA A 155 18.99 -12.36 -8.48
N PRO A 156 19.28 -11.10 -8.84
CA PRO A 156 18.81 -9.97 -8.07
C PRO A 156 17.28 -9.89 -8.13
N LEU A 157 16.68 -9.60 -6.97
CA LEU A 157 15.25 -9.34 -6.87
C LEU A 157 14.88 -8.08 -7.67
N ARG A 158 13.76 -8.13 -8.38
CA ARG A 158 13.22 -7.02 -9.18
C ARG A 158 11.94 -6.44 -8.58
N GLU A 159 11.17 -7.27 -7.90
CA GLU A 159 9.93 -6.84 -7.28
C GLU A 159 9.86 -7.34 -5.84
N LEU A 160 9.58 -6.44 -4.93
CA LEU A 160 9.32 -6.74 -3.53
C LEU A 160 7.95 -6.22 -3.14
N GLY A 161 7.20 -7.09 -2.48
CA GLY A 161 5.94 -6.77 -1.85
C GLY A 161 5.94 -7.17 -0.38
N ILE A 162 5.48 -6.29 0.49
CA ILE A 162 5.14 -6.67 1.86
C ILE A 162 3.70 -6.21 2.12
N ARG A 163 2.82 -7.16 2.36
CA ARG A 163 1.41 -6.93 2.69
C ARG A 163 1.22 -7.08 4.20
N ASN A 164 0.51 -6.13 4.78
CA ASN A 164 0.26 -6.05 6.22
C ASN A 164 1.56 -5.99 7.03
N MET A 165 2.51 -5.19 6.56
CA MET A 165 3.72 -4.86 7.30
C MET A 165 3.35 -4.07 8.55
N GLN A 166 3.66 -4.59 9.73
CA GLN A 166 3.53 -3.79 10.96
C GLN A 166 4.49 -2.61 10.87
N ASP A 167 4.04 -1.45 11.34
CA ASP A 167 4.74 -0.17 11.46
C ASP A 167 5.89 -0.18 12.49
N MET A 168 6.74 -1.20 12.41
CA MET A 168 7.89 -1.38 13.27
C MET A 168 9.11 -1.77 12.43
N ASN A 169 10.19 -0.99 12.56
CA ASN A 169 11.45 -1.32 11.92
C ASN A 169 12.25 -2.31 12.76
N VAL A 170 12.90 -3.27 12.10
CA VAL A 170 13.71 -4.28 12.77
C VAL A 170 15.08 -3.70 13.12
N GLY A 171 15.33 -3.50 14.42
CA GLY A 171 16.59 -2.93 14.94
C GLY A 171 17.84 -3.84 14.88
N ASP A 172 17.77 -4.96 14.15
CA ASP A 172 18.89 -5.88 13.98
C ASP A 172 19.75 -5.46 12.78
N GLU A 173 21.06 -5.27 13.01
CA GLU A 173 22.00 -4.81 11.97
C GLU A 173 22.13 -5.78 10.79
N LYS A 174 22.08 -7.10 11.06
CA LYS A 174 22.19 -8.13 10.01
C LYS A 174 20.92 -8.13 9.16
N ILE A 175 19.75 -8.03 9.79
CA ILE A 175 18.47 -7.94 9.06
C ILE A 175 18.44 -6.66 8.22
N SER A 176 18.86 -5.53 8.79
CA SER A 176 18.94 -4.25 8.09
C SER A 176 19.88 -4.31 6.88
N ALA A 177 21.02 -5.01 7.00
CA ALA A 177 21.93 -5.23 5.88
C ALA A 177 21.29 -6.07 4.76
N ASN A 178 20.59 -7.15 5.11
CA ASN A 178 19.88 -8.00 4.14
C ASN A 178 18.74 -7.23 3.45
N ILE A 179 17.99 -6.40 4.18
CA ILE A 179 16.99 -5.49 3.61
C ILE A 179 17.66 -4.57 2.60
N GLY A 180 18.75 -3.89 2.99
CA GLY A 180 19.49 -3.00 2.12
C GLY A 180 19.96 -3.69 0.82
N GLU A 181 20.47 -4.93 0.91
CA GLU A 181 20.89 -5.72 -0.25
C GLU A 181 19.71 -6.07 -1.17
N ALA A 182 18.61 -6.56 -0.61
CA ALA A 182 17.42 -6.94 -1.36
C ALA A 182 16.79 -5.76 -2.13
N LEU A 183 16.89 -4.54 -1.57
CA LEU A 183 16.28 -3.33 -2.15
C LEU A 183 17.10 -2.71 -3.31
N GLN A 184 18.41 -2.97 -3.42
CA GLN A 184 19.32 -2.23 -4.33
C GLN A 184 18.94 -2.25 -5.83
N ASN A 185 18.28 -3.31 -6.29
CA ASN A 185 18.00 -3.54 -7.72
C ASN A 185 16.50 -3.61 -8.06
N LEU A 186 15.65 -3.20 -7.10
CA LEU A 186 14.21 -3.26 -7.25
C LEU A 186 13.70 -2.28 -8.29
N CYS A 187 12.91 -2.80 -9.22
CA CYS A 187 12.10 -2.01 -10.13
C CYS A 187 10.71 -1.72 -9.54
N THR A 188 10.23 -2.57 -8.62
CA THR A 188 8.91 -2.45 -8.03
C THR A 188 8.96 -2.68 -6.52
N LEU A 189 8.39 -1.76 -5.76
CA LEU A 189 8.25 -1.85 -4.31
C LEU A 189 6.79 -1.57 -3.93
N ARG A 190 6.17 -2.51 -3.21
CA ARG A 190 4.83 -2.36 -2.63
C ARG A 190 4.89 -2.58 -1.13
N LEU A 191 4.54 -1.56 -0.37
CA LEU A 191 4.41 -1.63 1.08
C LEU A 191 2.96 -1.32 1.45
N SER A 192 2.30 -2.33 1.99
CA SER A 192 1.03 -2.17 2.69
C SER A 192 1.33 -2.27 4.17
N ILE A 193 1.12 -1.16 4.86
CA ILE A 193 1.39 -1.01 6.29
C ILE A 193 0.10 -1.21 7.06
N VAL A 194 0.20 -1.87 8.21
CA VAL A 194 -0.85 -1.99 9.21
C VAL A 194 -0.37 -1.38 10.51
N THR A 195 -1.28 -0.73 11.23
CA THR A 195 -1.02 -0.05 12.51
C THR A 195 -1.93 -0.62 13.59
N GLU A 196 -1.51 -0.52 14.85
CA GLU A 196 -2.42 -0.83 15.95
C GLU A 196 -3.59 0.18 16.02
N HIS A 197 -4.76 -0.34 16.34
CA HIS A 197 -5.98 0.44 16.50
C HIS A 197 -6.60 0.21 17.88
N ASN A 198 -6.92 1.29 18.57
CA ASN A 198 -7.73 1.25 19.79
C ASN A 198 -9.21 1.37 19.42
N ASP A 199 -9.88 0.26 19.15
CA ASP A 199 -11.30 0.25 18.75
C ASP A 199 -12.22 0.97 19.76
N ALA A 200 -11.81 1.03 21.04
CA ALA A 200 -12.59 1.70 22.09
C ALA A 200 -12.36 3.22 22.15
N ALA A 201 -11.20 3.70 21.69
CA ALA A 201 -10.83 5.12 21.64
C ALA A 201 -9.81 5.38 20.50
N PRO A 202 -10.24 5.39 19.24
CA PRO A 202 -9.34 5.51 18.09
C PRO A 202 -8.66 6.89 18.01
N GLU A 203 -9.13 7.87 18.76
CA GLU A 203 -8.43 9.14 18.97
C GLU A 203 -7.04 8.98 19.60
N ASP A 204 -6.84 7.92 20.39
CA ASP A 204 -5.56 7.62 21.05
C ASP A 204 -4.52 7.04 20.07
N ASP A 205 -4.93 6.60 18.86
CA ASP A 205 -4.02 6.00 17.88
C ASP A 205 -2.90 6.98 17.47
N LEU A 206 -3.15 8.29 17.55
CA LEU A 206 -2.15 9.33 17.27
C LEU A 206 -0.98 9.33 18.25
N ASP A 207 -1.19 8.81 19.46
CA ASP A 207 -0.21 8.81 20.56
C ASP A 207 0.75 7.61 20.49
N PHE A 208 0.51 6.66 19.58
CA PHE A 208 1.39 5.51 19.41
C PHE A 208 2.70 5.94 18.74
N PRO A 209 3.86 5.78 19.41
CA PRO A 209 5.15 6.19 18.85
C PRO A 209 5.62 5.29 17.71
N GLU A 210 5.18 4.04 17.66
CA GLU A 210 5.57 3.04 16.66
C GLU A 210 5.35 3.53 15.21
N PRO A 211 4.14 4.00 14.83
CA PRO A 211 3.94 4.57 13.50
C PRO A 211 4.85 5.78 13.22
N HIS A 212 5.06 6.67 14.19
CA HIS A 212 5.90 7.87 14.00
C HIS A 212 7.36 7.51 13.72
N ASP A 213 7.91 6.60 14.52
CA ASP A 213 9.29 6.13 14.37
C ASP A 213 9.48 5.37 13.06
N PHE A 214 8.48 4.59 12.65
CA PHE A 214 8.50 3.84 11.41
C PHE A 214 8.49 4.74 10.17
N PHE A 215 7.53 5.65 10.06
CA PHE A 215 7.41 6.53 8.90
C PHE A 215 8.54 7.57 8.82
N ALA A 216 9.13 7.97 9.96
CA ALA A 216 10.34 8.80 9.97
C ALA A 216 11.55 8.08 9.33
N GLN A 217 11.66 6.76 9.53
CA GLN A 217 12.76 5.95 8.99
C GLN A 217 12.46 5.39 7.59
N LEU A 218 11.20 5.25 7.21
CA LEU A 218 10.74 4.65 5.95
C LEU A 218 11.48 5.18 4.70
N PRO A 219 11.65 6.51 4.50
CA PRO A 219 12.41 7.03 3.36
C PRO A 219 13.85 6.52 3.32
N SER A 220 14.54 6.47 4.45
CA SER A 220 15.95 6.11 4.52
C SER A 220 16.20 4.60 4.44
N MET A 221 15.35 3.80 5.10
CA MET A 221 15.52 2.35 5.24
C MET A 221 14.92 1.58 4.05
N TRP A 222 13.74 1.99 3.57
CA TRP A 222 12.97 1.22 2.60
C TRP A 222 12.98 1.82 1.19
N LEU A 223 13.02 3.15 1.08
CA LEU A 223 12.90 3.82 -0.22
C LEU A 223 14.26 4.12 -0.86
N LYS A 224 15.14 4.80 -0.12
CA LYS A 224 16.45 5.27 -0.61
C LYS A 224 17.33 4.17 -1.21
N PRO A 225 17.38 2.93 -0.68
CA PRO A 225 18.23 1.89 -1.25
C PRO A 225 17.87 1.51 -2.70
N SER A 226 16.59 1.64 -3.09
CA SER A 226 16.10 1.34 -4.44
C SER A 226 16.01 2.56 -5.36
N ALA A 227 16.38 3.75 -4.86
CA ALA A 227 16.06 5.02 -5.52
C ALA A 227 16.52 5.10 -6.99
N SER A 228 17.68 4.54 -7.30
CA SER A 228 18.28 4.58 -8.64
C SER A 228 17.63 3.66 -9.67
N SER A 229 16.85 2.66 -9.25
CA SER A 229 16.29 1.63 -10.14
C SER A 229 14.76 1.50 -10.08
N LEU A 230 14.13 2.09 -9.06
CA LEU A 230 12.69 1.99 -8.83
C LEU A 230 11.88 2.65 -9.95
N GLN A 231 10.92 1.90 -10.48
CA GLN A 231 9.99 2.30 -11.53
C GLN A 231 8.53 2.30 -11.04
N HIS A 232 8.20 1.48 -10.03
CA HIS A 232 6.86 1.36 -9.48
C HIS A 232 6.93 1.42 -7.96
N LEU A 233 6.21 2.37 -7.36
CA LEU A 233 6.09 2.52 -5.91
C LEU A 233 4.61 2.52 -5.51
N THR A 234 4.27 1.67 -4.55
CA THR A 234 2.97 1.68 -3.86
C THR A 234 3.20 1.78 -2.37
N LEU A 235 2.66 2.83 -1.76
CA LEU A 235 2.60 2.98 -0.30
C LEU A 235 1.15 3.12 0.13
N SER A 236 0.71 2.23 1.00
CA SER A 236 -0.65 2.21 1.52
C SER A 236 -0.63 1.85 3.00
N CYS A 237 -1.48 2.46 3.79
CA CYS A 237 -1.64 2.16 5.21
C CYS A 237 -3.12 1.93 5.50
N ASP A 238 -3.44 1.04 6.43
CA ASP A 238 -4.80 0.85 6.93
C ASP A 238 -5.36 2.10 7.62
N ASN A 239 -4.50 2.90 8.26
CA ASN A 239 -4.82 4.23 8.76
C ASN A 239 -4.39 5.35 7.79
N TYR A 240 -4.92 6.57 8.01
CA TYR A 240 -4.44 7.75 7.30
C TYR A 240 -3.00 8.08 7.69
N PHE A 241 -2.17 8.48 6.72
CA PHE A 241 -0.77 8.88 6.95
C PHE A 241 -0.37 10.07 6.08
N GLY A 242 0.80 10.67 6.35
CA GLY A 242 1.32 11.84 5.65
C GLY A 242 1.22 13.12 6.49
N LEU A 243 0.25 13.21 7.39
CA LEU A 243 0.23 14.16 8.50
C LEU A 243 0.65 13.47 9.81
N TYR A 244 -0.17 12.52 10.28
CA TYR A 244 0.12 11.63 11.41
C TYR A 244 -0.15 10.18 10.98
N PRO A 245 0.85 9.30 10.99
CA PRO A 245 2.27 9.63 11.11
C PRO A 245 2.75 10.46 9.92
N LYS A 246 3.75 11.31 10.17
CA LYS A 246 4.36 12.15 9.13
C LYS A 246 5.19 11.32 8.17
N LEU A 247 4.99 11.51 6.87
CA LEU A 247 5.88 10.99 5.83
C LEU A 247 6.53 12.12 5.03
N GLU A 248 7.83 12.33 5.22
CA GLU A 248 8.62 13.29 4.44
C GLU A 248 9.39 12.59 3.32
N LEU A 249 9.03 12.91 2.07
CA LEU A 249 9.64 12.30 0.88
C LEU A 249 10.67 13.21 0.21
N SER A 250 10.85 14.46 0.68
CA SER A 250 11.74 15.44 0.04
C SER A 250 13.20 14.98 -0.09
N GLU A 251 13.64 14.03 0.74
CA GLU A 251 15.01 13.51 0.74
C GLU A 251 15.25 12.36 -0.25
N VAL A 252 14.19 11.86 -0.92
CA VAL A 252 14.26 10.74 -1.85
C VAL A 252 13.67 11.16 -3.20
N HIS A 253 14.41 10.87 -4.27
CA HIS A 253 13.95 11.11 -5.65
C HIS A 253 14.22 9.89 -6.51
N PHE A 254 13.27 9.55 -7.38
CA PHE A 254 13.26 8.33 -8.17
C PHE A 254 13.36 8.64 -9.68
N PRO A 255 14.57 8.73 -10.26
CA PRO A 255 14.78 9.19 -11.64
C PRO A 255 14.14 8.30 -12.73
N HIS A 256 13.62 7.13 -12.37
CA HIS A 256 12.99 6.18 -13.29
C HIS A 256 11.55 5.84 -12.94
N LEU A 257 10.93 6.58 -12.01
CA LEU A 257 9.57 6.31 -11.54
C LEU A 257 8.54 6.49 -12.65
N LYS A 258 7.85 5.41 -13.00
CA LYS A 258 6.79 5.35 -14.00
C LYS A 258 5.42 5.29 -13.35
N SER A 259 5.29 4.55 -12.25
CA SER A 259 4.03 4.40 -11.53
C SER A 259 4.18 4.77 -10.06
N LEU A 260 3.24 5.57 -9.58
CA LEU A 260 3.11 5.92 -8.17
C LEU A 260 1.68 5.65 -7.70
N ALA A 261 1.54 4.93 -6.59
CA ALA A 261 0.26 4.68 -5.97
C ALA A 261 0.30 4.99 -4.47
N PHE A 262 -0.73 5.69 -3.99
CA PHE A 262 -0.96 5.95 -2.58
C PHE A 262 -2.33 5.42 -2.15
N GLY A 263 -2.38 4.81 -0.97
CA GLY A 263 -3.63 4.34 -0.33
C GLY A 263 -3.78 4.94 1.07
N ASN A 264 -4.83 5.71 1.35
CA ASN A 264 -5.02 6.48 2.61
C ASN A 264 -3.98 7.60 2.87
N TYR A 265 -3.35 8.15 1.82
CA TYR A 265 -2.40 9.26 2.00
C TYR A 265 -3.11 10.61 2.12
N CYS A 266 -2.69 11.39 3.10
CA CYS A 266 -3.20 12.73 3.41
C CYS A 266 -2.27 13.83 2.88
N PHE A 267 -2.82 14.71 2.05
CA PHE A 267 -2.17 15.89 1.52
C PHE A 267 -2.50 17.12 2.37
N VAL A 268 -1.47 17.76 2.91
CA VAL A 268 -1.58 18.94 3.78
C VAL A 268 -0.57 20.05 3.40
N ARG A 269 0.34 19.80 2.45
CA ARG A 269 1.33 20.78 1.99
C ARG A 269 1.60 20.73 0.49
N ASP A 270 2.08 21.86 0.00
CA ASP A 270 2.57 22.03 -1.36
C ASP A 270 3.77 21.12 -1.67
N SER A 271 4.65 20.88 -0.69
CA SER A 271 5.85 20.04 -0.87
C SER A 271 5.49 18.62 -1.31
N GLN A 272 4.37 18.06 -0.85
CA GLN A 272 3.91 16.73 -1.25
C GLN A 272 3.51 16.70 -2.74
N LEU A 273 2.79 17.73 -3.21
CA LEU A 273 2.45 17.86 -4.62
C LEU A 273 3.70 18.10 -5.48
N GLU A 274 4.57 19.02 -5.07
CA GLU A 274 5.79 19.33 -5.82
C GLU A 274 6.76 18.13 -5.88
N TRP A 275 6.78 17.28 -4.85
CA TRP A 275 7.51 16.02 -4.88
C TRP A 275 7.00 15.08 -5.97
N ILE A 276 5.68 14.90 -6.09
CA ILE A 276 5.08 14.09 -7.18
C ILE A 276 5.46 14.69 -8.53
N LEU A 277 5.31 16.01 -8.68
CA LEU A 277 5.61 16.74 -9.92
C LEU A 277 7.09 16.71 -10.29
N SER A 278 8.00 16.53 -9.33
CA SER A 278 9.43 16.38 -9.61
C SER A 278 9.75 15.17 -10.51
N HIS A 279 8.84 14.20 -10.60
CA HIS A 279 8.93 13.01 -11.45
C HIS A 279 8.30 13.17 -12.84
N ALA A 280 7.99 14.41 -13.25
CA ALA A 280 7.33 14.73 -14.52
C ALA A 280 7.99 14.12 -15.77
N ALA A 281 9.30 13.87 -15.74
CA ALA A 281 10.05 13.33 -16.87
C ALA A 281 9.76 11.84 -17.14
N THR A 282 9.25 11.09 -16.17
CA THR A 282 9.10 9.63 -16.26
C THR A 282 7.74 9.10 -15.86
N LEU A 283 6.99 9.84 -15.03
CA LEU A 283 5.73 9.36 -14.46
C LEU A 283 4.64 9.21 -15.54
N THR A 284 4.14 7.99 -15.70
CA THR A 284 3.11 7.59 -16.66
C THR A 284 1.80 7.18 -16.00
N ASP A 285 1.86 6.70 -14.76
CA ASP A 285 0.73 6.14 -14.03
C ASP A 285 0.67 6.71 -12.61
N LEU A 286 -0.49 7.20 -12.21
CA LEU A 286 -0.72 7.75 -10.87
C LEU A 286 -2.06 7.24 -10.33
N SER A 287 -2.05 6.63 -9.15
CA SER A 287 -3.24 6.04 -8.53
C SER A 287 -3.41 6.48 -7.08
N PHE A 288 -4.57 7.01 -6.74
CA PHE A 288 -4.94 7.44 -5.39
C PHE A 288 -6.17 6.68 -4.91
N ASP A 289 -5.97 5.85 -3.92
CA ASP A 289 -6.99 5.02 -3.27
C ASP A 289 -7.29 5.62 -1.90
N ASP A 290 -8.51 6.10 -1.68
CA ASP A 290 -8.95 6.73 -0.42
C ASP A 290 -8.00 7.81 0.13
N CYS A 291 -7.31 8.53 -0.76
CA CYS A 291 -6.46 9.66 -0.38
C CYS A 291 -7.30 10.92 -0.14
N ALA A 292 -6.86 11.76 0.80
CA ALA A 292 -7.57 12.98 1.18
C ALA A 292 -6.68 14.22 1.18
N ILE A 293 -7.29 15.39 1.01
CA ILE A 293 -6.68 16.68 1.30
C ILE A 293 -7.18 17.14 2.67
N LEU A 294 -6.25 17.32 3.61
CA LEU A 294 -6.55 17.89 4.92
C LEU A 294 -6.61 19.41 4.80
N TYR A 295 -7.81 19.98 4.80
CA TYR A 295 -8.01 21.41 4.52
C TYR A 295 -7.86 22.29 5.77
N ASP A 296 -8.00 21.69 6.96
CA ASP A 296 -7.79 22.33 8.25
C ASP A 296 -7.25 21.28 9.22
N VAL A 297 -6.22 21.65 9.97
CA VAL A 297 -5.54 20.79 10.93
C VAL A 297 -5.42 21.56 12.24
N CYS A 298 -5.76 20.92 13.35
CA CYS A 298 -5.54 21.39 14.71
C CYS A 298 -4.70 20.37 15.47
N LEU A 299 -3.66 20.83 16.15
CA LEU A 299 -2.75 20.01 16.95
C LEU A 299 -2.52 20.65 18.32
N ALA A 300 -2.51 19.83 19.36
CA ALA A 300 -2.05 20.23 20.68
C ALA A 300 -0.54 20.49 20.67
N GLU A 301 -0.06 21.35 21.58
CA GLU A 301 1.36 21.72 21.65
C GLU A 301 2.28 20.50 21.81
N GLU A 302 1.85 19.53 22.61
CA GLU A 302 2.56 18.28 22.85
C GLU A 302 2.76 17.45 21.59
N HIS A 303 1.87 17.50 20.60
CA HIS A 303 1.96 16.66 19.41
C HIS A 303 2.71 17.33 18.26
N LEU A 304 2.88 18.66 18.26
CA LEU A 304 3.57 19.41 17.19
C LEU A 304 4.90 18.82 16.70
N HIS A 305 5.66 18.15 17.57
CA HIS A 305 6.96 17.56 17.24
C HIS A 305 6.89 16.32 16.33
N TRP A 306 5.75 15.60 16.31
CA TRP A 306 5.49 14.47 15.43
C TRP A 306 4.89 14.91 14.08
N GLY A 307 4.16 16.01 14.09
CA GLY A 307 3.57 16.59 12.88
C GLY A 307 4.60 17.21 11.93
N PRO A 308 4.20 17.57 10.70
CA PRO A 308 5.11 18.16 9.74
C PRO A 308 5.22 19.69 9.87
N PHE A 309 4.42 20.32 10.76
CA PHE A 309 4.36 21.77 10.95
C PHE A 309 5.28 22.26 12.05
N GLN A 310 5.87 23.43 11.84
CA GLN A 310 6.51 24.17 12.92
C GLN A 310 5.52 25.11 13.59
N LYS A 311 5.70 25.38 14.89
CA LYS A 311 4.84 26.27 15.69
C LYS A 311 4.63 27.66 15.08
N ASN A 312 5.63 28.20 14.37
CA ASN A 312 5.57 29.51 13.71
C ASN A 312 4.80 29.50 12.37
N GLU A 313 4.50 28.33 11.82
CA GLU A 313 3.68 28.14 10.61
C GLU A 313 2.18 28.04 10.94
N MET A 314 1.84 27.92 12.22
CA MET A 314 0.49 27.70 12.72
C MET A 314 -0.01 28.93 13.49
N GLU A 315 -1.32 29.07 13.55
CA GLU A 315 -2.01 30.13 14.29
C GLU A 315 -2.74 29.56 15.51
N THR A 316 -2.91 30.36 16.56
CA THR A 316 -3.84 30.01 17.64
C THR A 316 -5.20 30.63 17.34
N ARG A 317 -6.27 29.90 17.59
CA ARG A 317 -7.66 30.40 17.46
C ARG A 317 -8.27 30.55 18.85
N GLN A 318 -9.16 31.52 19.02
CA GLN A 318 -9.80 31.77 20.31
C GLN A 318 -11.00 30.86 20.50
N GLU A 319 -10.88 29.93 21.46
CA GLU A 319 -11.97 29.06 21.87
C GLU A 319 -12.74 29.72 23.04
N PRO A 320 -14.08 29.74 23.02
CA PRO A 320 -14.91 30.41 24.03
C PRO A 320 -14.76 29.88 25.46
N ASP A 321 -14.34 28.62 25.64
CA ASP A 321 -14.34 27.96 26.94
C ASP A 321 -13.01 28.07 27.71
N GLY A 322 -11.99 28.69 27.12
CA GLY A 322 -10.69 28.83 27.76
C GLY A 322 -10.07 27.48 28.11
N GLN A 323 -10.13 26.51 27.18
CA GLN A 323 -9.38 25.26 27.27
C GLN A 323 -7.99 25.47 27.87
N VAL A 324 -7.61 24.55 28.76
CA VAL A 324 -6.32 24.59 29.49
C VAL A 324 -5.14 24.37 28.53
N ARG A 325 -5.38 23.78 27.35
CA ARG A 325 -4.35 23.43 26.37
C ARG A 325 -4.33 24.43 25.22
N VAL A 326 -3.12 24.79 24.77
CA VAL A 326 -2.94 25.69 23.63
C VAL A 326 -2.96 24.84 22.36
N GLU A 327 -3.97 25.08 21.54
CA GLU A 327 -4.15 24.44 20.25
C GLU A 327 -3.59 25.30 19.10
N TYR A 328 -2.98 24.63 18.12
CA TYR A 328 -2.36 25.24 16.96
C TYR A 328 -3.04 24.77 15.69
N TYR A 329 -3.45 25.73 14.87
CA TYR A 329 -4.22 25.50 13.66
C TYR A 329 -3.39 25.81 12.42
N CYS A 330 -3.51 24.97 11.39
CA CYS A 330 -2.98 25.23 10.07
C CYS A 330 -4.01 24.85 9.02
N SER A 331 -4.19 25.72 8.03
CA SER A 331 -5.15 25.47 6.97
C SER A 331 -4.48 25.40 5.62
N TYR A 332 -4.83 24.37 4.87
CA TYR A 332 -4.32 24.17 3.53
C TYR A 332 -5.33 24.68 2.51
N ASN A 333 -4.87 25.49 1.55
CA ASN A 333 -5.76 26.18 0.61
C ASN A 333 -5.93 25.44 -0.73
N LYS A 334 -4.99 24.57 -1.13
CA LYS A 334 -5.12 23.81 -2.38
C LYS A 334 -6.22 22.76 -2.28
N ARG A 335 -6.82 22.47 -3.43
CA ARG A 335 -7.95 21.57 -3.60
C ARG A 335 -7.62 20.53 -4.66
N TRP A 336 -8.44 19.49 -4.74
CA TRP A 336 -8.26 18.42 -5.72
C TRP A 336 -8.26 18.95 -7.16
N HIS A 337 -9.09 19.95 -7.49
CA HIS A 337 -8.99 20.62 -8.80
C HIS A 337 -7.61 21.22 -9.08
N ASP A 338 -6.94 21.82 -8.08
CA ASP A 338 -5.58 22.35 -8.26
C ASP A 338 -4.56 21.23 -8.51
N TYR A 339 -4.73 20.08 -7.84
CA TYR A 339 -3.90 18.89 -8.06
C TYR A 339 -4.13 18.31 -9.45
N PHE A 340 -5.38 18.12 -9.86
CA PHE A 340 -5.74 17.59 -11.17
C PHE A 340 -5.23 18.50 -12.29
N ASP A 341 -5.38 19.81 -12.16
CA ASP A 341 -4.85 20.78 -13.12
C ASP A 341 -3.32 20.78 -13.15
N SER A 342 -2.66 20.62 -11.99
CA SER A 342 -1.21 20.47 -11.92
C SER A 342 -0.75 19.19 -12.63
N PHE A 343 -1.41 18.05 -12.41
CA PHE A 343 -1.08 16.80 -13.11
C PHE A 343 -1.31 16.93 -14.62
N ARG A 344 -2.43 17.53 -15.02
CA ARG A 344 -2.79 17.74 -16.43
C ARG A 344 -1.74 18.57 -17.17
N THR A 345 -1.22 19.62 -16.53
CA THR A 345 -0.34 20.61 -17.16
C THR A 345 1.14 20.33 -16.98
N LYS A 346 1.54 19.73 -15.85
CA LYS A 346 2.96 19.54 -15.47
C LYS A 346 3.45 18.09 -15.59
N LEU A 347 2.57 17.10 -15.76
CA LEU A 347 2.98 15.70 -16.00
C LEU A 347 2.74 15.33 -17.48
N PRO A 348 3.66 15.66 -18.41
CA PRO A 348 3.43 15.49 -19.84
C PRO A 348 3.22 14.03 -20.23
N TYR A 349 3.94 13.11 -19.60
CA TYR A 349 3.90 11.68 -19.93
C TYR A 349 2.81 10.88 -19.21
N LEU A 350 2.04 11.49 -18.31
CA LEU A 350 0.94 10.82 -17.61
C LEU A 350 -0.10 10.30 -18.61
N ARG A 351 -0.34 8.98 -18.58
CA ARG A 351 -1.27 8.23 -19.44
C ARG A 351 -2.43 7.62 -18.67
N GLN A 352 -2.23 7.34 -17.39
CA GLN A 352 -3.26 6.79 -16.52
C GLN A 352 -3.28 7.55 -15.21
N PHE A 353 -4.46 8.05 -14.86
CA PHE A 353 -4.76 8.60 -13.56
C PHE A 353 -5.94 7.85 -12.97
N LEU A 354 -5.83 7.39 -11.72
CA LEU A 354 -6.94 6.80 -10.97
C LEU A 354 -7.07 7.55 -9.65
N ILE A 355 -8.31 7.90 -9.30
CA ILE A 355 -8.67 8.38 -7.98
C ILE A 355 -10.00 7.75 -7.60
N GLY A 356 -10.09 7.18 -6.40
CA GLY A 356 -11.31 6.54 -5.94
C GLY A 356 -11.08 5.65 -4.74
N SER A 357 -11.76 4.50 -4.73
CA SER A 357 -11.74 3.58 -3.59
C SER A 357 -11.79 2.12 -4.06
N ASN A 358 -10.94 1.30 -3.46
CA ASN A 358 -11.02 -0.16 -3.54
C ASN A 358 -11.84 -0.73 -2.36
N ASP A 359 -12.01 -2.05 -2.37
CA ASP A 359 -12.52 -2.77 -1.20
C ASP A 359 -11.40 -2.95 -0.16
N TRP A 360 -11.48 -2.15 0.90
CA TRP A 360 -10.60 -2.20 2.09
C TRP A 360 -11.14 -3.13 3.19
N GLY A 361 -12.31 -3.77 3.00
CA GLY A 361 -12.95 -4.61 4.02
C GLY A 361 -12.17 -5.87 4.41
N ASN A 362 -11.25 -6.30 3.55
CA ASN A 362 -10.33 -7.42 3.80
C ASN A 362 -8.89 -6.94 4.05
N GLY A 363 -8.74 -5.78 4.70
CA GLY A 363 -7.48 -5.09 4.91
C GLY A 363 -6.99 -4.32 3.68
N VAL A 364 -5.74 -3.88 3.72
CA VAL A 364 -5.16 -3.00 2.70
C VAL A 364 -5.17 -3.66 1.31
N PRO A 365 -5.75 -3.01 0.28
CA PRO A 365 -5.70 -3.47 -1.10
C PRO A 365 -4.26 -3.65 -1.58
N PHE A 366 -3.90 -4.86 -1.99
CA PHE A 366 -2.53 -5.21 -2.39
C PHE A 366 -2.49 -5.70 -3.84
N GLU A 367 -1.63 -5.09 -4.67
CA GLU A 367 -1.56 -5.33 -6.13
C GLU A 367 -2.86 -4.97 -6.88
N LYS A 368 -3.67 -4.09 -6.28
CA LYS A 368 -4.95 -3.59 -6.82
C LYS A 368 -4.89 -2.13 -7.27
N GLU A 369 -3.69 -1.57 -7.42
CA GLU A 369 -3.50 -0.16 -7.77
C GLU A 369 -4.14 0.23 -9.11
N ALA A 370 -4.28 -0.73 -10.03
CA ALA A 370 -4.93 -0.56 -11.33
C ALA A 370 -6.44 -0.84 -11.33
N GLU A 371 -6.99 -1.31 -10.21
CA GLU A 371 -8.40 -1.71 -10.05
C GLU A 371 -9.24 -0.67 -9.30
N VAL A 372 -8.61 0.43 -8.84
CA VAL A 372 -9.26 1.53 -8.10
C VAL A 372 -10.52 1.98 -8.83
N LYS A 373 -11.67 1.83 -8.16
CA LYS A 373 -12.96 2.23 -8.72
C LYS A 373 -13.06 3.74 -8.70
N ILE A 374 -13.05 4.35 -9.89
CA ILE A 374 -13.01 5.80 -10.04
C ILE A 374 -14.25 6.45 -9.43
N CYS A 375 -14.03 7.30 -8.42
CA CYS A 375 -15.06 8.08 -7.76
C CYS A 375 -14.46 9.30 -7.06
N LEU A 376 -15.30 10.29 -6.75
CA LEU A 376 -14.96 11.36 -5.81
C LEU A 376 -15.73 11.12 -4.52
N ARG A 377 -15.02 10.72 -3.46
CA ARG A 377 -15.66 10.54 -2.15
C ARG A 377 -15.86 11.86 -1.43
N GLU A 378 -16.80 11.90 -0.50
CA GLU A 378 -16.98 13.04 0.42
C GLU A 378 -15.74 13.27 1.28
N ASN A 379 -15.19 12.19 1.87
CA ASN A 379 -13.99 12.21 2.71
C ASN A 379 -12.68 12.54 1.94
N ARG A 380 -12.74 12.87 0.64
CA ARG A 380 -11.57 13.40 -0.09
C ARG A 380 -11.09 14.75 0.47
N TYR A 381 -11.94 15.45 1.23
CA TYR A 381 -11.57 16.58 2.07
C TYR A 381 -11.91 16.26 3.51
N MET A 382 -10.91 16.32 4.39
CA MET A 382 -11.11 16.12 5.82
C MET A 382 -10.48 17.25 6.61
N ALA A 383 -10.93 17.44 7.84
CA ALA A 383 -10.14 18.13 8.85
C ALA A 383 -9.42 17.10 9.72
N CYS A 384 -8.34 17.49 10.38
CA CYS A 384 -7.70 16.67 11.39
C CYS A 384 -7.61 17.47 12.68
N TYR A 385 -8.40 17.12 13.70
CA TYR A 385 -8.44 17.82 14.97
C TYR A 385 -8.03 16.87 16.09
N ASP A 386 -6.89 17.18 16.68
CA ASP A 386 -6.31 16.47 17.81
C ASP A 386 -7.29 16.44 19.01
N GLY A 387 -7.39 15.29 19.69
CA GLY A 387 -8.33 15.07 20.79
C GLY A 387 -9.82 14.91 20.40
N TYR A 388 -10.17 14.94 19.11
CA TYR A 388 -11.53 14.67 18.66
C TYR A 388 -11.76 13.15 18.52
N GLY A 389 -12.80 12.63 19.17
CA GLY A 389 -13.30 11.27 18.99
C GLY A 389 -14.54 11.21 18.07
N PRO A 390 -14.87 10.05 17.48
CA PRO A 390 -14.17 8.76 17.59
C PRO A 390 -12.95 8.63 16.67
N SER A 391 -12.62 9.66 15.89
CA SER A 391 -11.39 9.73 15.10
C SER A 391 -10.99 11.20 14.97
N PRO A 392 -9.70 11.53 15.01
CA PRO A 392 -9.22 12.89 14.80
C PRO A 392 -9.44 13.32 13.33
N TYR A 393 -9.62 12.37 12.41
CA TYR A 393 -9.89 12.63 11.00
C TYR A 393 -11.39 12.81 10.77
N ILE A 394 -11.79 14.08 10.63
CA ILE A 394 -13.18 14.48 10.54
C ILE A 394 -13.65 14.44 9.09
N GLU A 395 -14.41 13.40 8.74
CA GLU A 395 -14.99 13.21 7.40
C GLU A 395 -16.24 14.07 7.13
N HIS A 396 -16.93 14.50 8.19
CA HIS A 396 -18.23 15.19 8.11
C HIS A 396 -18.32 16.38 9.06
N ASP A 397 -19.16 17.36 8.70
CA ASP A 397 -19.41 18.58 9.49
C ASP A 397 -20.33 18.26 10.69
N TYR A 398 -19.89 17.36 11.59
CA TYR A 398 -20.61 17.06 12.84
C TYR A 398 -20.45 18.24 13.79
N GLY A 399 -21.41 19.17 13.77
CA GLY A 399 -21.52 20.19 14.82
C GLY A 399 -20.25 21.02 14.99
N ARG A 400 -19.87 21.69 13.90
CA ARG A 400 -18.73 22.59 13.85
C ARG A 400 -18.73 23.68 14.93
N PHE A 401 -17.54 24.00 15.41
CA PHE A 401 -17.28 25.20 16.20
C PHE A 401 -16.94 26.45 15.35
N GLU A 402 -17.23 27.64 15.86
CA GLU A 402 -17.07 28.90 15.10
C GLU A 402 -15.62 29.18 14.64
N TRP A 403 -14.63 28.61 15.31
CA TRP A 403 -13.21 28.75 14.99
C TRP A 403 -12.67 27.70 13.99
N GLU A 404 -13.47 26.72 13.61
CA GLU A 404 -13.10 25.68 12.64
C GLU A 404 -13.45 26.08 11.21
N ARG A 405 -12.66 25.61 10.23
CA ARG A 405 -12.84 26.03 8.83
C ARG A 405 -13.93 25.30 8.08
N THR A 406 -14.52 26.05 7.14
CA THR A 406 -15.21 25.61 5.91
C THR A 406 -14.77 24.31 5.27
N ALA A 407 -15.52 23.20 5.36
CA ALA A 407 -15.35 22.12 4.39
C ALA A 407 -15.44 22.72 2.95
N PRO A 408 -14.49 22.41 2.06
CA PRO A 408 -14.45 23.05 0.74
C PRO A 408 -15.67 22.73 -0.13
N LYS A 409 -16.44 23.76 -0.49
CA LYS A 409 -17.59 23.63 -1.42
C LYS A 409 -17.15 23.75 -2.87
N CYS A 410 -16.39 22.77 -3.36
CA CYS A 410 -15.78 22.83 -4.69
C CYS A 410 -15.94 21.57 -5.56
N ASP A 411 -16.91 20.71 -5.25
CA ASP A 411 -17.19 19.46 -5.96
C ASP A 411 -17.31 19.61 -7.47
N GLY A 412 -17.99 20.67 -7.93
CA GLY A 412 -18.13 20.97 -9.36
C GLY A 412 -16.78 21.25 -10.03
N LYS A 413 -15.92 22.04 -9.38
CA LYS A 413 -14.57 22.34 -9.88
C LYS A 413 -13.68 21.09 -9.89
N ASP A 414 -13.72 20.30 -8.82
CA ASP A 414 -12.97 19.05 -8.74
C ASP A 414 -13.36 18.11 -9.87
N ARG A 415 -14.66 17.96 -10.11
CA ARG A 415 -15.19 17.13 -11.20
C ARG A 415 -14.77 17.66 -12.57
N ASP A 416 -14.89 18.96 -12.81
CA ASP A 416 -14.54 19.57 -14.09
C ASP A 416 -13.05 19.43 -14.39
N SER A 417 -12.17 19.74 -13.43
CA SER A 417 -10.71 19.57 -13.59
C SER A 417 -10.31 18.09 -13.74
N LEU A 418 -11.00 17.18 -13.06
CA LEU A 418 -10.77 15.73 -13.22
C LEU A 418 -11.17 15.23 -14.62
N CYS A 419 -12.31 15.69 -15.15
CA CYS A 419 -12.73 15.40 -16.53
C CYS A 419 -11.67 15.88 -17.53
N LEU A 420 -11.16 17.10 -17.37
CA LEU A 420 -10.10 17.64 -18.23
C LEU A 420 -8.80 16.82 -18.14
N LEU A 421 -8.47 16.29 -16.96
CA LEU A 421 -7.33 15.40 -16.78
C LEU A 421 -7.54 14.08 -17.52
N PHE A 422 -8.72 13.46 -17.41
CA PHE A 422 -9.04 12.23 -18.13
C PHE A 422 -9.06 12.40 -19.64
N GLU A 423 -9.55 13.53 -20.15
CA GLU A 423 -9.45 13.86 -21.56
C GLU A 423 -7.98 13.94 -22.02
N LYS A 424 -7.11 14.57 -21.22
CA LYS A 424 -5.67 14.68 -21.49
C LYS A 424 -4.98 13.31 -21.51
N THR A 425 -5.37 12.41 -20.62
CA THR A 425 -4.78 11.06 -20.54
C THR A 425 -5.38 10.08 -21.55
N GLY A 426 -6.48 10.46 -22.22
CA GLY A 426 -7.22 9.60 -23.15
C GLY A 426 -8.14 8.59 -22.46
N GLN A 427 -8.36 8.72 -21.14
CA GLN A 427 -9.27 7.89 -20.38
C GLN A 427 -10.72 8.32 -20.65
N ARG A 428 -11.53 7.43 -21.25
CA ARG A 428 -12.95 7.70 -21.51
C ARG A 428 -13.79 7.23 -20.34
N ILE A 429 -14.18 8.15 -19.47
CA ILE A 429 -15.05 7.87 -18.33
C ILE A 429 -16.40 8.54 -18.56
N VAL A 430 -17.46 7.74 -18.57
CA VAL A 430 -18.82 8.19 -18.91
C VAL A 430 -19.47 8.96 -17.75
N LYS A 431 -19.17 8.55 -16.51
CA LYS A 431 -19.69 9.19 -15.31
C LYS A 431 -18.70 8.99 -14.17
N ILE A 432 -18.41 10.07 -13.46
CA ILE A 432 -17.66 10.05 -12.21
C ILE A 432 -18.70 10.06 -11.08
N PRO A 433 -18.91 8.95 -10.36
CA PRO A 433 -19.82 8.92 -9.23
C PRO A 433 -19.26 9.74 -8.06
N PHE A 434 -20.17 10.27 -7.26
CA PHE A 434 -19.87 10.89 -5.98
C PHE A 434 -20.39 9.95 -4.91
N LEU A 435 -19.54 9.53 -3.97
CA LEU A 435 -19.89 8.54 -2.96
C LEU A 435 -19.79 9.18 -1.57
N SER A 436 -20.87 9.10 -0.80
CA SER A 436 -20.85 9.43 0.63
C SER A 436 -20.16 8.32 1.43
N SER A 437 -19.59 8.63 2.59
CA SER A 437 -18.92 7.65 3.47
C SER A 437 -19.78 6.40 3.75
N PHE A 438 -21.11 6.57 3.86
CA PHE A 438 -22.06 5.49 4.15
C PHE A 438 -22.45 4.59 2.97
N GLN A 439 -22.07 4.92 1.73
CA GLN A 439 -22.45 4.14 0.54
C GLN A 439 -21.46 3.00 0.22
N GLY A 440 -20.32 2.92 0.91
CA GLY A 440 -19.34 1.84 0.73
C GLY A 440 -19.77 0.46 1.29
N TYR A 441 -20.80 0.43 2.15
CA TYR A 441 -21.29 -0.81 2.78
C TYR A 441 -22.44 -1.50 2.03
N ILE A 442 -22.87 -0.95 0.89
CA ILE A 442 -23.88 -1.60 0.06
C ILE A 442 -23.15 -2.18 -1.15
N SER A 443 -22.87 -3.49 -1.08
CA SER A 443 -22.62 -4.28 -2.27
C SER A 443 -23.86 -4.15 -3.17
N GLU A 444 -23.73 -3.49 -4.32
CA GLU A 444 -24.68 -3.73 -5.41
C GLU A 444 -24.27 -5.05 -6.07
N ASP A 445 -25.20 -6.01 -6.03
CA ASP A 445 -25.16 -7.36 -6.63
C ASP A 445 -24.71 -7.39 -8.11
#